data_AF-A0A133P455-F1
#
_entry.id   AF-A0A133P455-F1
#
_cell.length_a   1.000
_cell.length_b   1.000
_cell.length_c   1.000
_cell.angle_alpha   90.00
_cell.angle_beta   90.00
_cell.angle_gamma   90.00
#
_symmetry.space_group_name_H-M   'P 1'
#
loop_
_entity.id
_entity.type
_entity.pdbx_description
1 polymer ?
#
loop_
_entity_poly.entity_id
_entity_poly.type
_entity_poly.pdbx_seq_one_letter_code
_entity_poly.pdbx_strand_id
1 'polypeptide(L)'
;MLEKLKTLNKEEADELYEQYLESNNTIEDTSENFTDEEWKIANKFLNKYDLELWYLARGTCIIKEVPDFYYKTFKDYVTDDYKEYLKITSKENEEHYVADSGLCITLEELGDRIARWENFLNKYPNSTLKPKVTALLNSYREDYLLGMENTPTRDGGYDGQPFTICEENMKEFNRFMEKYPNSPTVELIKYFLENYQNDNIQELIQNKIKKDN
;
A
#
# COMPACT_ATOMS: atom_id res chain seq x y z
N MET A 1 -10.12 -0.55 -25.86
CA MET A 1 -9.39 0.33 -24.92
C MET A 1 -8.31 1.14 -25.63
N LEU A 2 -7.25 0.51 -26.18
CA LEU A 2 -6.14 1.22 -26.84
C LEU A 2 -6.57 2.19 -27.95
N GLU A 3 -7.53 1.80 -28.81
CA GLU A 3 -8.06 2.72 -29.84
C GLU A 3 -8.79 3.93 -29.26
N LYS A 4 -9.44 3.78 -28.10
CA LYS A 4 -10.09 4.90 -27.40
C LYS A 4 -9.03 5.84 -26.82
N LEU A 5 -7.99 5.30 -26.16
CA LEU A 5 -6.89 6.09 -25.57
C LEU A 5 -6.18 7.00 -26.59
N LYS A 6 -6.02 6.54 -27.84
CA LYS A 6 -5.39 7.35 -28.91
C LYS A 6 -6.16 8.62 -29.28
N THR A 7 -7.45 8.70 -28.95
CA THR A 7 -8.31 9.85 -29.31
C THR A 7 -8.58 10.80 -28.16
N LEU A 8 -8.26 10.42 -26.93
CA LEU A 8 -8.52 11.20 -25.72
C LEU A 8 -7.39 12.20 -25.46
N ASN A 9 -7.73 13.30 -24.80
CA ASN A 9 -6.72 14.12 -24.11
C ASN A 9 -6.27 13.41 -22.81
N LYS A 10 -5.29 13.99 -22.11
CA LYS A 10 -4.67 13.34 -20.94
C LYS A 10 -5.65 13.23 -19.77
N GLU A 11 -6.42 14.29 -19.51
CA GLU A 11 -7.41 14.33 -18.43
C GLU A 11 -8.55 13.34 -18.70
N GLU A 12 -9.03 13.22 -19.94
CA GLU A 12 -10.00 12.21 -20.35
C GLU A 12 -9.44 10.78 -20.23
N ALA A 13 -8.14 10.59 -20.44
CA ALA A 13 -7.48 9.30 -20.25
C ALA A 13 -7.36 8.93 -18.75
N ASP A 14 -7.15 9.90 -17.87
CA ASP A 14 -7.18 9.72 -16.42
C ASP A 14 -8.59 9.27 -15.96
N GLU A 15 -9.63 9.95 -16.44
CA GLU A 15 -11.02 9.57 -16.15
C GLU A 15 -11.35 8.16 -16.67
N LEU A 16 -10.85 7.81 -17.85
CA LEU A 16 -11.01 6.47 -18.40
C LEU A 16 -10.33 5.43 -17.50
N TYR A 17 -9.14 5.71 -16.98
CA TYR A 17 -8.46 4.82 -16.04
C TYR A 17 -9.28 4.59 -14.76
N GLU A 18 -9.80 5.65 -14.14
CA GLU A 18 -10.61 5.51 -12.92
C GLU A 18 -11.91 4.73 -13.20
N GLN A 19 -12.57 4.95 -14.35
CA GLN A 19 -13.72 4.13 -14.77
C GLN A 19 -13.38 2.65 -14.90
N TYR A 20 -12.21 2.33 -15.48
CA TYR A 20 -11.77 0.95 -15.60
C TYR A 20 -11.51 0.33 -14.24
N LEU A 21 -10.84 1.04 -13.34
CA LEU A 21 -10.57 0.59 -11.98
C LEU A 21 -11.86 0.30 -11.20
N GLU A 22 -12.89 1.15 -11.32
CA GLU A 22 -14.19 0.95 -10.69
C GLU A 22 -14.99 -0.21 -11.31
N SER A 23 -14.86 -0.42 -12.62
CA SER A 23 -15.60 -1.47 -13.35
C SER A 23 -14.96 -2.86 -13.23
N ASN A 24 -13.69 -2.92 -12.85
CA ASN A 24 -12.94 -4.16 -12.76
C ASN A 24 -13.33 -4.92 -11.49
N ASN A 25 -14.21 -5.90 -11.67
CA ASN A 25 -14.57 -6.84 -10.63
C ASN A 25 -13.47 -7.89 -10.49
N THR A 26 -12.92 -8.03 -9.28
CA THR A 26 -12.04 -9.16 -8.96
C THR A 26 -12.87 -10.44 -8.94
N ILE A 27 -12.40 -11.48 -9.66
CA ILE A 27 -12.99 -12.82 -9.59
C ILE A 27 -12.31 -13.55 -8.45
N GLU A 28 -13.10 -13.92 -7.43
CA GLU A 28 -12.65 -14.66 -6.24
C GLU A 28 -13.08 -16.12 -6.32
N ASP A 29 -12.16 -17.03 -5.99
CA ASP A 29 -12.40 -18.48 -5.91
C ASP A 29 -11.57 -19.10 -4.78
N THR A 30 -11.86 -20.34 -4.37
CA THR A 30 -11.07 -21.03 -3.34
C THR A 30 -9.84 -21.71 -3.94
N SER A 31 -8.67 -21.40 -3.39
CA SER A 31 -7.38 -21.98 -3.79
C SER A 31 -7.12 -23.38 -3.22
N GLU A 32 -7.97 -23.87 -2.30
CA GLU A 32 -7.97 -25.28 -1.82
C GLU A 32 -8.06 -26.32 -2.96
N ASN A 33 -8.36 -25.89 -4.18
CA ASN A 33 -8.51 -26.72 -5.37
C ASN A 33 -7.29 -26.78 -6.30
N PHE A 34 -6.20 -26.03 -6.06
CA PHE A 34 -5.04 -25.99 -6.97
C PHE A 34 -3.79 -26.64 -6.37
N THR A 35 -3.22 -27.60 -7.11
CA THR A 35 -1.83 -28.04 -6.92
C THR A 35 -0.84 -27.03 -7.49
N ASP A 36 0.43 -27.07 -7.05
CA ASP A 36 1.51 -26.24 -7.62
C ASP A 36 1.63 -26.38 -9.15
N GLU A 37 1.36 -27.58 -9.69
CA GLU A 37 1.37 -27.88 -11.12
C GLU A 37 0.23 -27.16 -11.83
N GLU A 38 -1.00 -27.25 -11.30
CA GLU A 38 -2.18 -26.58 -11.85
C GLU A 38 -2.05 -25.06 -11.74
N TRP A 39 -1.47 -24.54 -10.66
CA TRP A 39 -1.15 -23.13 -10.49
C TRP A 39 -0.23 -22.61 -11.59
N LYS A 40 0.85 -23.35 -11.89
CA LYS A 40 1.77 -23.02 -12.99
C LYS A 40 1.07 -23.07 -14.35
N ILE A 41 0.21 -24.05 -14.58
CA ILE A 41 -0.55 -24.18 -15.84
C ILE A 41 -1.51 -23.00 -16.01
N ALA A 42 -2.27 -22.66 -14.97
CA ALA A 42 -3.22 -21.55 -14.98
C ALA A 42 -2.49 -20.21 -15.19
N ASN A 43 -1.42 -19.93 -14.45
CA ASN A 43 -0.63 -18.71 -14.65
C ASN A 43 0.02 -18.63 -16.05
N LYS A 44 0.47 -19.75 -16.62
CA LYS A 44 0.96 -19.78 -18.01
C LYS A 44 -0.12 -19.40 -19.03
N PHE A 45 -1.39 -19.73 -18.77
CA PHE A 45 -2.51 -19.33 -19.60
C PHE A 45 -2.88 -17.85 -19.37
N LEU A 46 -3.07 -17.44 -18.12
CA LEU A 46 -3.49 -16.10 -17.72
C LEU A 46 -2.49 -15.01 -18.15
N ASN A 47 -1.19 -15.27 -18.01
CA ASN A 47 -0.14 -14.32 -18.40
C ASN A 47 -0.19 -13.91 -19.88
N LYS A 48 -0.85 -14.68 -20.76
CA LYS A 48 -1.07 -14.29 -22.17
C LYS A 48 -2.02 -13.11 -22.32
N TYR A 49 -2.79 -12.82 -21.28
CA TYR A 49 -3.79 -11.75 -21.20
C TYR A 49 -3.41 -10.70 -20.15
N ASP A 50 -2.16 -10.71 -19.68
CA ASP A 50 -1.67 -9.85 -18.61
C ASP A 50 -2.48 -10.00 -17.30
N LEU A 51 -2.90 -11.23 -17.02
CA LEU A 51 -3.58 -11.64 -15.78
C LEU A 51 -2.72 -12.66 -15.04
N GLU A 52 -2.92 -12.77 -13.73
CA GLU A 52 -2.28 -13.77 -12.89
C GLU A 52 -3.23 -14.29 -11.81
N LEU A 53 -3.00 -15.53 -11.39
CA LEU A 53 -3.54 -16.08 -10.15
C LEU A 53 -2.73 -15.53 -8.98
N TRP A 54 -3.45 -15.03 -8.00
CA TRP A 54 -2.88 -14.49 -6.79
C TRP A 54 -3.47 -15.16 -5.56
N TYR A 55 -2.62 -15.61 -4.64
CA TYR A 55 -3.05 -16.25 -3.39
C TYR A 55 -3.44 -15.18 -2.36
N LEU A 56 -4.67 -15.28 -1.86
CA LEU A 56 -5.15 -14.52 -0.71
C LEU A 56 -5.09 -15.39 0.55
N ALA A 57 -5.33 -14.80 1.71
CA ALA A 57 -5.34 -15.54 2.97
C ALA A 57 -6.37 -16.70 2.97
N ARG A 58 -6.10 -17.72 3.79
CA ARG A 58 -7.03 -18.82 4.14
C ARG A 58 -7.52 -19.66 2.95
N GLY A 59 -6.65 -19.94 1.98
CA GLY A 59 -7.02 -20.85 0.89
C GLY A 59 -7.97 -20.20 -0.12
N THR A 60 -7.91 -18.88 -0.27
CA THR A 60 -8.58 -18.13 -1.35
C THR A 60 -7.57 -17.74 -2.43
N CYS A 61 -7.99 -17.68 -3.69
CA CYS A 61 -7.24 -17.03 -4.75
C CYS A 61 -8.13 -16.12 -5.57
N ILE A 62 -7.49 -15.15 -6.22
CA ILE A 62 -8.14 -14.26 -7.18
C ILE A 62 -7.43 -14.34 -8.52
N ILE A 63 -8.16 -14.03 -9.58
CA ILE A 63 -7.57 -13.63 -10.85
C ILE A 63 -7.55 -12.10 -10.87
N LYS A 64 -6.36 -11.53 -11.04
CA LYS A 64 -6.15 -10.08 -11.14
C LYS A 64 -5.21 -9.75 -12.28
N GLU A 65 -5.11 -8.47 -12.62
CA GLU A 65 -4.12 -7.99 -13.57
C GLU A 65 -2.70 -8.08 -12.98
N VAL A 66 -1.72 -8.37 -13.85
CA VAL A 66 -0.30 -8.33 -13.48
C VAL A 66 0.11 -6.93 -12.99
N PRO A 67 1.17 -6.79 -12.18
CA PRO A 67 1.45 -5.55 -11.46
C PRO A 67 1.58 -4.31 -12.37
N ASP A 68 2.14 -4.49 -13.57
CA ASP A 68 2.38 -3.39 -14.52
C ASP A 68 1.24 -3.09 -15.49
N PHE A 69 0.11 -3.79 -15.39
CA PHE A 69 -0.97 -3.76 -16.39
C PHE A 69 -1.45 -2.35 -16.74
N TYR A 70 -1.79 -1.55 -15.73
CA TYR A 70 -2.26 -0.18 -15.96
C TYR A 70 -1.11 0.73 -16.39
N TYR A 71 0.08 0.55 -15.82
CA TYR A 71 1.23 1.36 -16.21
C TYR A 71 1.58 1.18 -17.68
N LYS A 72 1.71 -0.07 -18.17
CA LYS A 72 2.02 -0.33 -19.59
C LYS A 72 0.94 0.19 -20.53
N THR A 73 -0.31 0.19 -20.10
CA THR A 73 -1.46 0.57 -20.92
C THR A 73 -1.66 2.07 -20.99
N PHE A 74 -1.46 2.79 -19.88
CA PHE A 74 -1.85 4.20 -19.74
C PHE A 74 -0.69 5.19 -19.73
N LYS A 75 0.56 4.79 -19.40
CA LYS A 75 1.70 5.70 -19.13
C LYS A 75 2.02 6.77 -20.20
N ASP A 76 1.61 6.56 -21.45
CA ASP A 76 1.86 7.47 -22.56
C ASP A 76 0.64 8.33 -22.93
N TYR A 77 -0.49 8.08 -22.27
CA TYR A 77 -1.79 8.73 -22.53
C TYR A 77 -2.27 9.60 -21.36
N VAL A 78 -1.79 9.36 -20.14
CA VAL A 78 -2.25 10.05 -18.93
C VAL A 78 -1.45 11.30 -18.59
N THR A 79 -1.95 12.08 -17.63
CA THR A 79 -1.21 13.18 -16.99
C THR A 79 0.05 12.69 -16.27
N ASP A 80 0.97 13.61 -15.97
CA ASP A 80 2.26 13.23 -15.39
C ASP A 80 2.14 12.70 -13.96
N ASP A 81 1.15 13.18 -13.20
CA ASP A 81 0.80 12.65 -11.88
C ASP A 81 0.20 11.25 -11.98
N TYR A 82 -0.74 10.99 -12.89
CA TYR A 82 -1.23 9.62 -13.09
C TYR A 82 -0.13 8.68 -13.59
N LYS A 83 0.77 9.14 -14.47
CA LYS A 83 1.91 8.35 -14.93
C LYS A 83 2.82 7.94 -13.77
N GLU A 84 3.11 8.85 -12.85
CA GLU A 84 3.94 8.56 -11.68
C GLU A 84 3.20 7.69 -10.67
N TYR A 85 1.93 7.97 -10.40
CA TYR A 85 1.06 7.14 -9.57
C TYR A 85 1.05 5.70 -10.06
N LEU A 86 0.78 5.48 -11.35
CA LEU A 86 0.74 4.15 -11.97
C LEU A 86 2.09 3.43 -11.91
N LYS A 87 3.20 4.19 -11.99
CA LYS A 87 4.54 3.62 -11.84
C LYS A 87 4.79 3.14 -10.42
N ILE A 88 4.39 3.93 -9.42
CA ILE A 88 4.54 3.58 -8.00
C ILE A 88 3.68 2.36 -7.68
N THR A 89 2.39 2.42 -8.01
CA THR A 89 1.46 1.30 -7.74
C THR A 89 1.86 0.04 -8.51
N SER A 90 2.39 0.16 -9.73
CA SER A 90 2.90 -1.01 -10.45
C SER A 90 3.99 -1.74 -9.69
N LYS A 91 4.88 -1.02 -9.01
CA LYS A 91 5.94 -1.63 -8.21
C LYS A 91 5.39 -2.21 -6.91
N GLU A 92 4.52 -1.46 -6.24
CA GLU A 92 3.91 -1.90 -4.97
C GLU A 92 2.95 -3.08 -5.15
N ASN A 93 2.39 -3.27 -6.35
CA ASN A 93 1.51 -4.38 -6.69
C ASN A 93 2.26 -5.68 -7.00
N GLU A 94 3.61 -5.71 -6.99
CA GLU A 94 4.39 -6.95 -7.15
C GLU A 94 4.32 -7.86 -5.90
N GLU A 95 4.02 -7.28 -4.74
CA GLU A 95 3.93 -8.01 -3.48
C GLU A 95 2.92 -7.32 -2.56
N HIS A 96 2.01 -8.07 -1.94
CA HIS A 96 1.14 -7.52 -0.92
C HIS A 96 1.97 -6.93 0.22
N TYR A 97 1.59 -5.77 0.74
CA TYR A 97 2.23 -5.26 1.95
C TYR A 97 1.63 -5.87 3.22
N VAL A 98 0.38 -6.36 3.14
CA VAL A 98 -0.38 -6.97 4.24
C VAL A 98 -1.08 -8.24 3.75
N ALA A 99 -1.00 -9.30 4.56
CA ALA A 99 -1.87 -10.47 4.47
C ALA A 99 -2.03 -11.10 5.85
N ASP A 100 -3.18 -11.75 6.10
CA ASP A 100 -3.47 -12.47 7.35
C ASP A 100 -3.10 -11.68 8.62
N SER A 101 -3.57 -10.41 8.70
CA SER A 101 -3.31 -9.50 9.82
C SER A 101 -1.82 -9.25 10.14
N GLY A 102 -0.91 -9.38 9.17
CA GLY A 102 0.52 -9.10 9.32
C GLY A 102 1.12 -8.45 8.08
N LEU A 103 2.25 -7.76 8.28
CA LEU A 103 3.06 -7.23 7.19
C LEU A 103 3.74 -8.37 6.42
N CYS A 104 3.59 -8.37 5.09
CA CYS A 104 4.32 -9.26 4.18
C CYS A 104 5.65 -8.65 3.73
N ILE A 105 5.78 -7.34 3.86
CA ILE A 105 7.03 -6.59 3.61
C ILE A 105 7.69 -6.24 4.94
N THR A 106 8.95 -5.80 4.89
CA THR A 106 9.61 -5.24 6.08
C THR A 106 8.96 -3.91 6.49
N LEU A 107 9.04 -3.58 7.78
CA LEU A 107 8.63 -2.27 8.27
C LEU A 107 9.43 -1.14 7.56
N GLU A 108 10.70 -1.41 7.24
CA GLU A 108 11.56 -0.52 6.45
C GLU A 108 10.99 -0.21 5.06
N GLU A 109 10.54 -1.22 4.31
CA GLU A 109 9.92 -1.01 3.00
C GLU A 109 8.61 -0.22 3.14
N LEU A 110 7.81 -0.46 4.18
CA LEU A 110 6.60 0.34 4.43
C LEU A 110 6.95 1.81 4.71
N GLY A 111 8.00 2.08 5.49
CA GLY A 111 8.55 3.42 5.68
C GLY A 111 8.98 4.07 4.36
N ASP A 112 9.74 3.34 3.51
CA ASP A 112 10.16 3.85 2.21
C ASP A 112 8.95 4.14 1.28
N ARG A 113 7.86 3.36 1.37
CA ARG A 113 6.59 3.63 0.67
C ARG A 113 5.90 4.89 1.18
N ILE A 114 5.84 5.12 2.50
CA ILE A 114 5.32 6.36 3.10
C ILE A 114 6.03 7.58 2.53
N ALA A 115 7.38 7.58 2.57
CA ALA A 115 8.17 8.71 2.06
C ALA A 115 7.96 8.94 0.55
N ARG A 116 7.76 7.86 -0.22
CA ARG A 116 7.45 7.94 -1.66
C ARG A 116 6.12 8.63 -1.92
N TRP A 117 5.07 8.28 -1.17
CA TRP A 117 3.75 8.89 -1.32
C TRP A 117 3.69 10.33 -0.81
N GLU A 118 4.46 10.67 0.24
CA GLU A 118 4.64 12.06 0.67
C GLU A 118 5.30 12.91 -0.43
N ASN A 119 6.34 12.37 -1.09
CA ASN A 119 6.99 13.04 -2.21
C ASN A 119 6.04 13.22 -3.41
N PHE A 120 5.19 12.23 -3.70
CA PHE A 120 4.16 12.34 -4.73
C PHE A 120 3.21 13.52 -4.45
N LEU A 121 2.68 13.61 -3.22
CA LEU A 121 1.77 14.70 -2.83
C LEU A 121 2.45 16.08 -2.85
N ASN A 122 3.74 16.14 -2.49
CA ASN A 122 4.52 17.38 -2.58
C ASN A 122 4.77 17.81 -4.02
N LYS A 123 5.03 16.85 -4.91
CA LYS A 123 5.27 17.10 -6.34
C LYS A 123 4.00 17.47 -7.09
N TYR A 124 2.87 16.86 -6.72
CA TYR A 124 1.57 17.05 -7.39
C TYR A 124 0.47 17.51 -6.41
N PRO A 125 0.60 18.70 -5.80
CA PRO A 125 -0.31 19.16 -4.74
C PRO A 125 -1.75 19.40 -5.21
N ASN A 126 -1.95 19.55 -6.53
CA ASN A 126 -3.23 19.77 -7.19
C ASN A 126 -3.76 18.53 -7.93
N SER A 127 -3.11 17.37 -7.79
CA SER A 127 -3.56 16.13 -8.44
C SER A 127 -4.97 15.75 -7.96
N THR A 128 -5.80 15.26 -8.88
CA THR A 128 -7.11 14.68 -8.54
C THR A 128 -6.97 13.38 -7.73
N LEU A 129 -5.79 12.73 -7.75
CA LEU A 129 -5.45 11.56 -6.95
C LEU A 129 -5.20 11.88 -5.46
N LYS A 130 -5.06 13.16 -5.09
CA LYS A 130 -4.70 13.57 -3.73
C LYS A 130 -5.55 12.91 -2.65
N PRO A 131 -6.90 12.88 -2.71
CA PRO A 131 -7.70 12.22 -1.66
C PRO A 131 -7.39 10.72 -1.52
N LYS A 132 -7.22 10.02 -2.65
CA LYS A 132 -6.91 8.58 -2.71
C LYS A 132 -5.53 8.29 -2.13
N VAL A 133 -4.52 9.07 -2.52
CA VAL A 133 -3.15 8.93 -2.02
C VAL A 133 -3.05 9.31 -0.54
N THR A 134 -3.75 10.36 -0.09
CA THR A 134 -3.80 10.73 1.34
C THR A 134 -4.43 9.61 2.17
N ALA A 135 -5.52 9.00 1.70
CA ALA A 135 -6.14 7.88 2.40
C ALA A 135 -5.18 6.68 2.52
N LEU A 136 -4.54 6.28 1.41
CA LEU A 136 -3.53 5.21 1.40
C LEU A 136 -2.36 5.50 2.36
N LEU A 137 -1.81 6.71 2.28
CA LEU A 137 -0.70 7.15 3.12
C LEU A 137 -1.07 7.14 4.62
N ASN A 138 -2.30 7.49 4.96
CA ASN A 138 -2.78 7.42 6.34
C ASN A 138 -2.89 5.97 6.83
N SER A 139 -3.37 5.05 5.99
CA SER A 139 -3.36 3.61 6.32
C SER A 139 -1.94 3.10 6.53
N TYR A 140 -1.00 3.41 5.63
CA TYR A 140 0.40 3.04 5.79
C TYR A 140 1.01 3.60 7.08
N ARG A 141 0.72 4.85 7.44
CA ARG A 141 1.20 5.46 8.70
C ARG A 141 0.63 4.77 9.93
N GLU A 142 -0.64 4.39 9.89
CA GLU A 142 -1.28 3.66 10.98
C GLU A 142 -0.61 2.30 11.17
N ASP A 143 -0.48 1.51 10.10
CA ASP A 143 0.15 0.19 10.12
C ASP A 143 1.64 0.27 10.50
N TYR A 144 2.34 1.30 10.04
CA TYR A 144 3.75 1.53 10.35
C TYR A 144 4.00 1.88 11.83
N LEU A 145 3.09 2.63 12.46
CA LEU A 145 3.24 3.07 13.85
C LEU A 145 2.69 2.06 14.84
N LEU A 146 1.50 1.53 14.57
CA LEU A 146 0.78 0.63 15.48
C LEU A 146 1.11 -0.85 15.24
N GLY A 147 1.66 -1.18 14.07
CA GLY A 147 1.84 -2.55 13.64
C GLY A 147 0.51 -3.24 13.37
N MET A 148 0.59 -4.56 13.21
CA MET A 148 -0.58 -5.41 13.04
C MET A 148 -0.56 -6.55 14.04
N GLU A 149 -1.63 -7.33 14.10
CA GLU A 149 -1.81 -8.43 15.05
C GLU A 149 -0.62 -9.42 15.02
N ASN A 150 -0.20 -9.81 13.82
CA ASN A 150 0.90 -10.77 13.63
C ASN A 150 2.28 -10.11 13.48
N THR A 151 2.33 -8.79 13.32
CA THR A 151 3.57 -8.00 13.21
C THR A 151 3.45 -6.71 14.03
N PRO A 152 3.33 -6.81 15.37
CA PRO A 152 3.07 -5.64 16.19
C PRO A 152 4.33 -4.77 16.32
N THR A 153 4.14 -3.45 16.44
CA THR A 153 5.27 -2.54 16.69
C THR A 153 5.70 -2.53 18.16
N ARG A 154 4.76 -2.82 19.06
CA ARG A 154 4.95 -2.93 20.51
C ARG A 154 4.55 -4.31 21.04
N ASP A 155 5.22 -4.74 22.10
CA ASP A 155 4.93 -5.97 22.86
C ASP A 155 4.66 -5.63 24.34
N GLY A 156 4.10 -6.55 25.11
CA GLY A 156 3.73 -6.37 26.51
C GLY A 156 2.27 -5.94 26.71
N GLY A 157 1.97 -5.33 27.86
CA GLY A 157 0.59 -4.97 28.24
C GLY A 157 -0.26 -6.12 28.75
N TYR A 158 0.26 -7.36 28.74
CA TYR A 158 -0.32 -8.53 29.38
C TYR A 158 0.32 -8.79 30.75
N ASP A 159 -0.44 -9.41 31.65
CA ASP A 159 0.01 -9.80 33.00
C ASP A 159 0.64 -8.66 33.84
N GLY A 160 0.24 -7.41 33.56
CA GLY A 160 0.75 -6.21 34.23
C GLY A 160 2.16 -5.78 33.80
N GLN A 161 2.72 -6.38 32.74
CA GLN A 161 3.95 -5.91 32.12
C GLN A 161 3.68 -4.62 31.34
N PRO A 162 4.58 -3.61 31.41
CA PRO A 162 4.45 -2.42 30.58
C PRO A 162 4.62 -2.77 29.10
N PHE A 163 4.13 -1.90 28.22
CA PHE A 163 4.44 -2.04 26.81
C PHE A 163 5.94 -1.77 26.57
N THR A 164 6.49 -2.35 25.51
CA THR A 164 7.84 -2.07 25.02
C THR A 164 7.78 -1.99 23.49
N ILE A 165 8.66 -1.20 22.87
CA ILE A 165 8.81 -1.22 21.42
C ILE A 165 9.79 -2.33 21.06
N CYS A 166 9.43 -3.17 20.08
CA CYS A 166 10.34 -4.22 19.60
C CYS A 166 11.63 -3.58 19.08
N GLU A 167 12.80 -4.14 19.42
CA GLU A 167 14.10 -3.52 19.14
C GLU A 167 14.30 -3.20 17.65
N GLU A 168 13.86 -4.11 16.76
CA GLU A 168 13.94 -3.94 15.31
C GLU A 168 13.08 -2.76 14.82
N ASN A 169 11.89 -2.58 15.39
CA ASN A 169 11.00 -1.48 15.04
C ASN A 169 11.53 -0.14 15.54
N MET A 170 12.16 -0.11 16.73
CA MET A 170 12.86 1.08 17.22
C MET A 170 14.04 1.47 16.32
N LYS A 171 14.80 0.48 15.82
CA LYS A 171 15.87 0.73 14.83
C LYS A 171 15.31 1.33 13.55
N GLU A 172 14.20 0.80 13.05
CA GLU A 172 13.57 1.33 11.84
C GLU A 172 13.03 2.75 12.05
N PHE A 173 12.37 3.06 13.17
CA PHE A 173 11.92 4.42 13.46
C PHE A 173 13.07 5.42 13.48
N ASN A 174 14.21 5.06 14.08
CA ASN A 174 15.41 5.89 14.05
C ASN A 174 15.97 6.05 12.62
N ARG A 175 16.06 4.94 11.85
CA ARG A 175 16.48 4.97 10.44
C ARG A 175 15.60 5.91 9.62
N PHE A 176 14.28 5.80 9.75
CA PHE A 176 13.33 6.65 9.03
C PHE A 176 13.52 8.13 9.37
N MET A 177 13.62 8.47 10.67
CA MET A 177 13.84 9.86 11.09
C MET A 177 15.18 10.44 10.60
N GLU A 178 16.22 9.61 10.47
CA GLU A 178 17.52 10.01 9.93
C GLU A 178 17.50 10.15 8.41
N LYS A 179 16.90 9.19 7.70
CA LYS A 179 16.84 9.14 6.23
C LYS A 179 15.87 10.16 5.65
N TYR A 180 14.76 10.43 6.33
CA TYR A 180 13.69 11.32 5.90
C TYR A 180 13.35 12.40 6.95
N PRO A 181 14.30 13.27 7.33
CA PRO A 181 14.12 14.20 8.46
C PRO A 181 13.02 15.25 8.25
N ASN A 182 12.64 15.50 7.00
CA ASN A 182 11.59 16.45 6.63
C ASN A 182 10.23 15.78 6.37
N SER A 183 10.12 14.47 6.57
CA SER A 183 8.85 13.75 6.43
C SER A 183 7.89 14.18 7.53
N PRO A 184 6.62 14.51 7.22
CA PRO A 184 5.59 14.72 8.23
C PRO A 184 5.41 13.52 9.18
N THR A 185 5.75 12.32 8.72
CA THR A 185 5.69 11.09 9.54
C THR A 185 6.70 11.10 10.69
N VAL A 186 7.76 11.90 10.64
CA VAL A 186 8.71 12.06 11.77
C VAL A 186 8.01 12.53 13.04
N GLU A 187 7.08 13.49 12.93
CA GLU A 187 6.34 13.99 14.09
C GLU A 187 5.34 12.95 14.63
N LEU A 188 4.79 12.11 13.75
CA LEU A 188 3.93 10.99 14.16
C LEU A 188 4.74 9.91 14.89
N ILE A 189 5.95 9.59 14.43
CA ILE A 189 6.87 8.66 15.09
C ILE A 189 7.19 9.16 16.50
N LYS A 190 7.60 10.43 16.64
CA LYS A 190 7.89 11.02 17.96
C LYS A 190 6.68 10.94 18.88
N TYR A 191 5.51 11.33 18.37
CA TYR A 191 4.27 11.27 19.14
C TYR A 191 3.93 9.84 19.57
N PHE A 192 4.12 8.85 18.71
CA PHE A 192 3.96 7.44 19.07
C PHE A 192 4.97 7.00 20.15
N LEU A 193 6.25 7.31 19.99
CA LEU A 193 7.30 6.94 20.96
C LEU A 193 7.14 7.62 22.32
N GLU A 194 6.49 8.78 22.39
CA GLU A 194 6.13 9.43 23.66
C GLU A 194 4.92 8.77 24.34
N ASN A 195 4.06 8.08 23.59
CA ASN A 195 2.75 7.62 24.05
C ASN A 195 2.54 6.10 24.00
N TYR A 196 3.47 5.30 23.49
CA TYR A 196 3.28 3.86 23.24
C TYR A 196 2.92 3.03 24.48
N GLN A 197 3.17 3.55 25.69
CA GLN A 197 2.76 2.95 26.96
C GLN A 197 1.26 3.06 27.23
N ASN A 198 0.53 3.88 26.48
CA ASN A 198 -0.90 4.10 26.68
C ASN A 198 -1.72 2.94 26.11
N ASP A 199 -2.67 2.43 26.90
CA ASP A 199 -3.59 1.39 26.44
C ASP A 199 -4.41 1.85 25.22
N ASN A 200 -4.77 3.13 25.17
CA ASN A 200 -5.53 3.76 24.09
C ASN A 200 -4.65 4.31 22.94
N ILE A 201 -3.44 3.78 22.74
CA ILE A 201 -2.52 4.30 21.71
C ILE A 201 -3.15 4.33 20.31
N GLN A 202 -4.00 3.36 19.99
CA GLN A 202 -4.64 3.27 18.68
C GLN A 202 -5.49 4.52 18.39
N GLU A 203 -6.36 4.90 19.33
CA GLU A 203 -7.18 6.10 19.21
C GLU A 203 -6.32 7.38 19.14
N LEU A 204 -5.26 7.46 19.95
CA LEU A 204 -4.36 8.60 19.96
C LEU A 204 -3.68 8.82 18.60
N ILE A 205 -3.14 7.75 18.01
CA ILE A 205 -2.47 7.81 16.70
C ILE A 205 -3.47 8.12 15.58
N GLN A 206 -4.61 7.43 15.53
CA GLN A 206 -5.64 7.69 14.52
C GLN A 206 -6.14 9.13 14.58
N ASN A 207 -6.36 9.68 15.78
CA ASN A 207 -6.76 11.07 15.95
C ASN A 207 -5.66 12.06 15.57
N LYS A 208 -4.39 11.73 15.84
CA LYS A 208 -3.25 12.55 15.44
C LYS A 208 -3.11 12.61 13.92
N ILE A 209 -3.20 11.47 13.23
CA ILE A 209 -3.19 11.38 11.77
C ILE A 209 -4.33 12.20 11.16
N LYS A 210 -5.55 12.11 11.69
CA LYS A 210 -6.70 12.88 11.19
C LYS A 210 -6.55 14.39 11.35
N LYS A 211 -5.87 14.87 12.41
CA LYS A 211 -5.68 16.31 12.69
C LYS A 211 -4.61 16.96 11.81
N ASP A 212 -3.64 16.19 11.34
CA ASP A 212 -2.53 16.69 10.52
C ASP A 212 -2.86 16.69 9.01
N ASN A 213 -4.09 16.34 8.63
CA ASN A 213 -4.63 16.37 7.26
C ASN A 213 -5.61 17.55 7.07
#